data_AF-A0A7X5WX70-F1
#
_entry.id   AF-A0A7X5WX70-F1
#
_cell.length_a   1.000
_cell.length_b   1.000
_cell.length_c   1.000
_cell.angle_alpha   90.00
_cell.angle_beta   90.00
_cell.angle_gamma   90.00
#
_symmetry.space_group_name_H-M   'P 1'
#
loop_
_entity.id
_entity.type
_entity.pdbx_description
1 polymer ?
#
loop_
_entity_poly.entity_id
_entity_poly.type
_entity_poly.pdbx_seq_one_letter_code
_entity_poly.pdbx_strand_id
1 'polypeptide(L)'
;AVMVFGRETDMGDVVSRIAAFFRRETCGQCVPCRVGVVRQEEALTRLLDGDGEAGERLRELDRVMTDASICGLGQTAASAIRSALDLGLVGRAR
;
A
#
# COMPACT_ATOMS: atom_id res chain seq x y z
N ALA A 1 13.67 10.39 -8.05
CA ALA A 1 14.10 10.97 -6.76
C ALA A 1 14.55 9.83 -5.83
N VAL A 2 15.46 10.09 -4.90
CA VAL A 2 15.89 9.12 -3.88
C VAL A 2 15.47 9.67 -2.51
N MET A 3 14.80 8.85 -1.70
CA MET A 3 14.46 9.15 -0.31
C MET A 3 15.21 8.17 0.60
N VAL A 4 15.75 8.65 1.70
CA VAL A 4 16.53 7.85 2.65
C VAL A 4 15.86 7.93 4.02
N PHE A 5 15.60 6.77 4.64
CA PHE A 5 15.02 6.64 5.97
C PHE A 5 16.05 6.02 6.93
N GLY A 6 16.10 6.53 8.17
CA GLY A 6 16.98 6.01 9.21
C GLY A 6 16.40 4.76 9.87
N ARG A 7 17.20 4.08 10.70
CA ARG A 7 16.76 2.88 11.44
C ARG A 7 15.68 3.16 12.49
N GLU A 8 15.67 4.38 13.03
CA GLU A 8 14.69 4.84 14.02
C GLU A 8 13.35 5.26 13.37
N THR A 9 13.26 5.27 12.04
CA THR A 9 12.03 5.63 11.34
C THR A 9 11.03 4.49 11.38
N ASP A 10 9.81 4.79 11.83
CA ASP A 10 8.69 3.85 11.74
C ASP A 10 8.26 3.68 10.28
N MET A 11 8.61 2.54 9.70
CA MET A 11 8.24 2.21 8.33
C MET A 11 6.74 2.00 8.16
N GLY A 12 6.00 1.65 9.21
CA GLY A 12 4.55 1.56 9.23
C GLY A 12 3.89 2.93 8.99
N ASP A 13 4.35 3.97 9.70
CA ASP A 13 3.90 5.35 9.46
C ASP A 13 4.25 5.83 8.03
N VAL A 14 5.47 5.54 7.56
CA VAL A 14 5.90 5.91 6.20
C VAL A 14 4.96 5.32 5.14
N VAL A 15 4.68 4.02 5.18
CA VAL A 15 3.80 3.40 4.18
C VAL A 15 2.34 3.82 4.35
N SER A 16 1.90 4.14 5.57
CA SER A 16 0.55 4.67 5.82
C SER A 16 0.35 6.03 5.17
N ARG A 17 1.36 6.92 5.26
CA ARG A 17 1.33 8.22 4.58
C ARG A 17 1.34 8.08 3.06
N ILE A 18 2.07 7.10 2.53
CA ILE A 18 2.07 6.79 1.09
C ILE A 18 0.69 6.29 0.66
N ALA A 19 0.06 5.39 1.41
CA ALA A 19 -1.30 4.91 1.14
C ALA A 19 -2.32 6.07 1.12
N ALA A 20 -2.27 6.94 2.15
CA ALA A 20 -3.12 8.11 2.26
C ALA A 20 -2.88 9.15 1.13
N PHE A 21 -1.66 9.23 0.59
CA PHE A 21 -1.37 10.03 -0.60
C PHE A 21 -2.10 9.47 -1.82
N PHE A 22 -1.93 8.20 -2.14
CA PHE A 22 -2.57 7.60 -3.32
C PHE A 22 -4.09 7.58 -3.24
N ARG A 23 -4.66 7.47 -2.03
CA ARG A 23 -6.09 7.63 -1.82
C ARG A 23 -6.60 9.03 -2.15
N ARG A 24 -5.84 10.08 -1.81
CA ARG A 24 -6.23 11.48 -2.05
C ARG A 24 -5.96 11.93 -3.48
N GLU A 25 -4.85 11.48 -4.06
CA GLU A 25 -4.35 11.93 -5.37
C GLU A 25 -4.79 11.03 -6.54
N THR A 26 -5.85 10.24 -6.37
CA THR A 26 -6.44 9.49 -7.48
C THR A 26 -7.39 10.38 -8.29
N CYS A 27 -7.29 10.34 -9.62
CA CYS A 27 -8.24 11.03 -10.52
C CYS A 27 -9.63 10.37 -10.54
N GLY A 28 -9.75 9.15 -10.01
CA GLY A 28 -11.01 8.43 -9.92
C GLY A 28 -11.54 7.82 -11.23
N GLN A 29 -10.79 7.85 -12.33
CA GLN A 29 -11.28 7.39 -13.65
C GLN A 29 -11.50 5.87 -13.75
N CYS A 30 -10.57 5.06 -13.22
CA CYS A 30 -10.68 3.59 -13.27
C CYS A 30 -11.05 3.01 -11.90
N VAL A 31 -11.97 2.04 -11.90
CA VAL A 31 -12.43 1.33 -10.69
C VAL A 31 -11.30 0.64 -9.93
N PRO A 32 -10.38 -0.13 -10.55
CA PRO A 32 -9.30 -0.79 -9.81
C PRO A 32 -8.45 0.19 -9.02
N CYS A 33 -8.13 1.38 -9.57
CA CYS A 33 -7.43 2.41 -8.81
C CYS A 33 -8.33 3.08 -7.76
N ARG A 34 -9.49 3.64 -8.16
CA ARG A 34 -10.36 4.45 -7.28
C ARG A 34 -10.82 3.68 -6.04
N VAL A 35 -11.20 2.41 -6.21
CA VAL A 35 -11.63 1.55 -5.09
C VAL A 35 -10.42 0.90 -4.43
N GLY A 36 -9.43 0.48 -5.22
CA GLY A 36 -8.24 -0.21 -4.72
C GLY A 36 -7.46 0.60 -3.71
N VAL A 37 -7.21 1.90 -3.96
CA VAL A 37 -6.47 2.76 -3.01
C VAL A 37 -7.18 2.90 -1.65
N VAL A 38 -8.52 2.86 -1.62
CA VAL A 38 -9.29 2.88 -0.37
C VAL A 38 -9.15 1.55 0.36
N ARG A 39 -9.34 0.42 -0.34
CA ARG A 39 -9.23 -0.91 0.26
C ARG A 39 -7.80 -1.23 0.70
N GLN A 40 -6.81 -0.68 0.00
CA GLN A 40 -5.40 -0.77 0.33
C GLN A 40 -5.11 -0.04 1.64
N GLU A 41 -5.60 1.20 1.81
CA GLU A 41 -5.44 1.94 3.07
C GLU A 41 -6.12 1.20 4.24
N GLU A 42 -7.35 0.72 4.05
CA GLU A 42 -8.08 -0.06 5.06
C GLU A 42 -7.34 -1.36 5.46
N ALA A 43 -6.84 -2.11 4.47
CA ALA A 43 -6.12 -3.34 4.71
C ALA A 43 -4.76 -3.08 5.39
N LEU A 44 -4.07 -2.01 5.00
CA LEU A 44 -2.82 -1.61 5.65
C LEU A 44 -3.05 -1.26 7.14
N THR A 45 -4.09 -0.50 7.45
CA THR A 45 -4.45 -0.20 8.85
C THR A 45 -4.67 -1.48 9.65
N ARG A 46 -5.48 -2.42 9.12
CA ARG A 46 -5.71 -3.72 9.77
C ARG A 46 -4.42 -4.51 9.99
N LEU A 47 -3.53 -4.53 9.00
CA LEU A 47 -2.23 -5.20 9.11
C LEU A 47 -1.39 -4.60 10.26
N LEU A 48 -1.36 -3.27 10.36
CA LEU A 48 -0.62 -2.57 11.41
C LEU A 48 -1.23 -2.78 12.80
N ASP A 49 -2.55 -3.02 12.87
CA ASP A 49 -3.27 -3.40 14.09
C ASP A 49 -3.11 -4.89 14.46
N GLY A 50 -2.34 -5.66 13.68
CA GLY A 50 -1.97 -7.05 14.00
C GLY A 50 -2.78 -8.12 13.26
N ASP A 51 -3.59 -7.75 12.27
CA ASP A 51 -4.31 -8.69 11.43
C ASP A 51 -3.40 -9.29 10.34
N GLY A 52 -2.89 -10.50 10.58
CA GLY A 52 -1.98 -11.19 9.66
C GLY A 52 -2.59 -11.52 8.29
N GLU A 53 -3.91 -11.70 8.20
CA GLU A 53 -4.62 -12.01 6.95
C GLU A 53 -4.64 -10.80 5.99
N ALA A 54 -4.50 -9.58 6.53
CA ALA A 54 -4.51 -8.37 5.73
C ALA A 54 -3.31 -8.28 4.75
N GLY A 55 -2.21 -8.98 5.05
CA GLY A 55 -1.02 -9.02 4.20
C GLY A 55 -1.27 -9.71 2.86
N GLU A 56 -2.03 -10.81 2.85
CA GLU A 56 -2.41 -11.48 1.60
C GLU A 56 -3.37 -10.61 0.78
N ARG A 57 -4.34 -9.97 1.44
CA ARG A 57 -5.27 -9.05 0.80
C ARG A 57 -4.57 -7.86 0.13
N LEU A 58 -3.53 -7.33 0.76
CA LEU A 58 -2.70 -6.25 0.16
C LEU A 58 -2.00 -6.73 -1.12
N ARG A 59 -1.52 -7.98 -1.16
CA ARG A 59 -0.89 -8.56 -2.37
C ARG A 59 -1.90 -8.79 -3.49
N GLU A 60 -3.13 -9.20 -3.16
CA GLU A 60 -4.20 -9.33 -4.15
C GLU A 60 -4.58 -7.97 -4.75
N LEU A 61 -4.75 -6.96 -3.91
CA LEU A 61 -5.05 -5.60 -4.34
C LEU A 61 -3.94 -5.05 -5.24
N ASP A 62 -2.68 -5.24 -4.85
CA ASP A 62 -1.52 -4.85 -5.64
C ASP A 62 -1.55 -5.45 -7.06
N ARG A 63 -1.81 -6.77 -7.18
CA ARG A 63 -1.93 -7.43 -8.49
C ARG A 63 -3.05 -6.83 -9.33
N VAL A 64 -4.26 -6.74 -8.77
CA VAL A 64 -5.42 -6.19 -9.50
C VAL A 64 -5.17 -4.74 -9.94
N MET A 65 -4.58 -3.93 -9.07
CA MET A 65 -4.28 -2.53 -9.39
C MET A 65 -3.18 -2.41 -10.43
N THR A 66 -2.15 -3.25 -10.36
CA THR A 66 -1.05 -3.30 -11.34
C THR A 66 -1.57 -3.69 -12.74
N ASP A 67 -2.42 -4.71 -12.81
CA ASP A 67 -2.84 -5.28 -14.09
C ASP A 67 -3.99 -4.50 -14.75
N ALA A 68 -4.91 -3.94 -13.95
CA ALA A 68 -6.17 -3.38 -14.47
C ALA A 68 -6.27 -1.85 -14.40
N SER A 69 -5.33 -1.16 -13.75
CA SER A 69 -5.36 0.32 -13.75
C SER A 69 -4.92 0.91 -15.09
N ILE A 70 -5.63 1.96 -15.52
CA ILE A 70 -5.42 2.60 -16.83
C ILE A 70 -4.07 3.33 -16.92
N CYS A 71 -3.55 3.87 -15.80
CA CYS A 71 -2.35 4.69 -15.80
C CYS A 71 -1.33 4.23 -14.75
N GLY A 72 -0.08 4.67 -14.92
CA GLY A 72 1.04 4.30 -14.04
C GLY A 72 0.84 4.68 -12.56
N LEU A 73 0.07 5.72 -12.26
CA LEU A 73 -0.27 6.08 -10.88
C LEU A 73 -1.03 4.93 -10.19
N GLY A 74 -2.09 4.43 -10.83
CA GLY A 74 -2.88 3.32 -10.28
C GLY A 74 -2.10 2.01 -10.26
N GLN A 75 -1.29 1.75 -11.29
CA GLN A 75 -0.48 0.53 -11.38
C GLN A 75 0.60 0.45 -10.29
N THR A 76 1.09 1.60 -9.79
CA THR A 76 2.18 1.65 -8.81
C THR A 76 1.71 1.97 -7.38
N ALA A 77 0.42 2.24 -7.17
CA ALA A 77 -0.11 2.75 -5.90
C ALA A 77 0.11 1.82 -4.69
N ALA A 78 0.23 0.51 -4.92
CA ALA A 78 0.48 -0.50 -3.88
C ALA A 78 1.97 -0.88 -3.73
N SER A 79 2.84 -0.42 -4.63
CA SER A 79 4.21 -0.95 -4.77
C SER A 79 5.08 -0.77 -3.53
N ALA A 80 4.97 0.38 -2.85
CA ALA A 80 5.73 0.66 -1.63
C ALA A 80 5.29 -0.24 -0.46
N ILE A 81 3.98 -0.51 -0.35
CA ILE A 81 3.41 -1.36 0.71
C ILE A 81 3.80 -2.81 0.47
N ARG A 82 3.69 -3.30 -0.78
CA ARG A 82 4.18 -4.63 -1.16
C ARG A 82 5.66 -4.80 -0.83
N SER A 83 6.49 -3.83 -1.19
CA SER A 83 7.93 -3.86 -0.88
C SER A 83 8.18 -3.93 0.64
N ALA A 84 7.45 -3.14 1.43
CA ALA A 84 7.56 -3.17 2.89
C ALA A 84 7.13 -4.52 3.50
N LEU A 85 6.07 -5.14 2.96
CA LEU A 85 5.65 -6.49 3.33
C LEU A 85 6.73 -7.53 3.03
N ASP A 86 7.27 -7.52 1.81
CA ASP A 86 8.25 -8.52 1.36
C ASP A 86 9.59 -8.39 2.09
N LEU A 87 9.97 -7.18 2.48
CA LEU A 87 11.15 -6.92 3.33
C LEU A 87 10.88 -7.17 4.83
N GLY A 88 9.65 -7.47 5.21
CA GLY A 88 9.25 -7.68 6.61
C GLY A 88 9.41 -6.44 7.49
N LEU A 89 9.24 -5.25 6.89
CA LEU A 89 9.25 -3.96 7.59
C LEU A 89 7.90 -3.65 8.27
N VAL A 90 6.83 -4.31 7.82
CA VAL A 90 5.48 -4.26 8.39
C VAL A 90 4.89 -5.67 8.45
N GLY A 91 3.92 -5.91 9.34
CA GLY A 91 3.20 -7.20 9.39
C GLY A 91 3.97 -8.38 9.99
N ARG A 92 5.17 -8.17 10.56
CA ARG A 92 5.78 -9.18 11.43
C ARG A 92 5.02 -9.20 12.76
N ALA A 93 4.46 -10.36 13.11
CA ALA A 93 4.04 -10.62 14.49
C ALA A 93 5.23 -10.33 15.40
N ARG A 94 5.05 -9.42 16.36
CA ARG A 94 5.99 -9.26 17.47
C ARG A 94 5.92 -10.47 18.39
#